data_AF-A0A822E8G7-F1
#
_entry.id   AF-A0A822E8G7-F1
#
_cell.length_a   1.000
_cell.length_b   1.000
_cell.length_c   1.000
_cell.angle_alpha   90.00
_cell.angle_beta   90.00
_cell.angle_gamma   90.00
#
_symmetry.space_group_name_H-M   'P 1'
#
loop_
_entity.id
_entity.type
_entity.pdbx_description
1 polymer ?
#
loop_
_entity_poly.entity_id
_entity_poly.type
_entity_poly.pdbx_seq_one_letter_code
_entity_poly.pdbx_strand_id
1 'polypeptide(L)'
;MYTKVKQRWIEIEAANKTSSDEYDDDEEDEKIVLDQKKVIPLWKRLNKDGYTPLTLAAQLGQAEMFSFLLEERKITQWSYGPVACVLYPLDQVDLEFQEEKDEDNTD
;
A
#
# COMPACT_ATOMS: atom_id res chain seq x y z
N MET A 1 31.75 12.77 3.27
CA MET A 1 30.94 12.69 2.04
C MET A 1 29.44 12.60 2.38
N TYR A 2 28.87 13.59 3.07
CA TYR A 2 27.45 13.58 3.53
C TYR A 2 26.71 14.90 3.30
N THR A 3 27.28 15.83 2.53
CA THR A 3 26.76 17.20 2.39
C THR A 3 25.92 17.40 1.13
N LYS A 4 26.24 16.71 0.03
CA LYS A 4 25.56 16.92 -1.26
C LYS A 4 24.09 16.46 -1.29
N VAL A 5 23.75 15.39 -0.57
CA VAL A 5 22.37 14.88 -0.54
C VAL A 5 21.50 15.78 0.33
N LYS A 6 21.96 16.18 1.53
CA LYS A 6 21.20 17.07 2.43
C LYS A 6 20.94 18.45 1.84
N GLN A 7 21.91 19.01 1.09
CA GLN A 7 21.73 20.30 0.41
C GLN A 7 20.61 20.25 -0.62
N ARG A 8 20.52 19.17 -1.40
CA ARG A 8 19.45 18.99 -2.39
C ARG A 8 18.05 18.95 -1.78
N TRP A 9 17.89 18.38 -0.58
CA TRP A 9 16.58 18.33 0.09
C TRP A 9 16.13 19.70 0.59
N ILE A 10 17.06 20.52 1.10
CA ILE A 10 16.76 21.87 1.62
C ILE A 10 16.38 22.83 0.49
N GLU A 11 17.03 22.72 -0.68
CA GLU A 11 16.72 23.56 -1.85
C GLU A 11 15.30 23.29 -2.40
N ILE A 12 14.85 22.03 -2.38
CA ILE A 12 13.50 21.65 -2.83
C ILE A 12 12.42 22.20 -1.88
N GLU A 13 12.65 22.17 -0.56
CA GLU A 13 11.72 22.74 0.42
C GLU A 13 11.64 24.27 0.34
N ALA A 14 12.78 24.95 0.10
CA ALA A 14 12.80 26.40 -0.07
C ALA A 14 12.07 26.84 -1.34
N ALA A 15 12.21 26.10 -2.45
CA ALA A 15 11.49 26.37 -3.69
C ALA A 15 9.97 26.18 -3.54
N ASN A 16 9.53 25.14 -2.83
CA ASN A 16 8.09 24.91 -2.58
C ASN A 16 7.49 25.93 -1.60
N LYS A 17 8.30 26.60 -0.76
CA LYS A 17 7.82 27.57 0.21
C LYS A 17 7.68 29.00 -0.34
N THR A 18 8.33 29.32 -1.47
CA THR A 18 8.29 30.68 -2.04
C THR A 18 7.11 30.96 -2.97
N SER A 19 6.24 29.97 -3.23
CA SER A 19 5.11 30.08 -4.17
C SER A 19 3.77 30.39 -3.47
N SER A 20 3.77 30.91 -2.25
CA SER A 20 2.56 31.08 -1.43
C SER A 20 2.40 32.48 -0.83
N ASP A 21 2.76 33.54 -1.55
CA ASP A 21 2.36 34.91 -1.19
C ASP A 21 2.29 35.78 -2.45
N GLU A 22 1.14 35.75 -3.13
CA GLU A 22 0.56 36.86 -3.93
C GLU A 22 -0.83 36.39 -4.43
N TYR A 23 -1.90 36.94 -3.85
CA TYR A 23 -3.27 36.81 -4.34
C TYR A 23 -3.58 38.08 -5.15
N ASP A 24 -3.74 37.92 -6.47
CA ASP A 24 -4.44 38.87 -7.32
C ASP A 24 -5.56 38.11 -8.06
N ASP A 25 -6.70 38.80 -8.12
CA ASP A 25 -8.02 38.41 -8.61
C ASP A 25 -8.02 38.18 -10.14
N ASP A 26 -9.00 37.40 -10.59
CA ASP A 26 -9.46 37.19 -11.97
C ASP A 26 -8.81 36.12 -12.89
N GLU A 27 -9.73 35.43 -13.59
CA GLU A 27 -9.63 34.53 -14.75
C GLU A 27 -9.47 33.01 -14.51
N GLU A 28 -10.59 32.32 -14.81
CA GLU A 28 -10.66 30.89 -15.12
C GLU A 28 -9.59 30.51 -16.15
N ASP A 29 -8.68 29.58 -15.82
CA ASP A 29 -8.10 28.63 -16.78
C ASP A 29 -7.36 27.48 -16.06
N GLU A 30 -7.94 26.28 -16.22
CA GLU A 30 -7.32 24.96 -16.35
C GLU A 30 -6.18 24.47 -15.40
N LYS A 31 -6.57 23.50 -14.54
CA LYS A 31 -5.87 22.24 -14.18
C LYS A 31 -4.33 22.19 -14.27
N ILE A 32 -3.69 21.84 -13.14
CA ILE A 32 -3.08 20.51 -12.91
C ILE A 32 -3.19 20.23 -11.40
N VAL A 33 -4.18 19.44 -10.99
CA VAL A 33 -4.12 18.77 -9.69
C VAL A 33 -3.15 17.61 -9.88
N LEU A 34 -1.94 17.72 -9.33
CA LEU A 34 -1.01 16.60 -9.27
C LEU A 34 -1.67 15.49 -8.45
N ASP A 35 -2.23 14.51 -9.16
CA ASP A 35 -2.73 13.26 -8.62
C ASP A 35 -1.59 12.61 -7.84
N GLN A 36 -1.58 12.80 -6.52
CA GLN A 36 -0.70 12.10 -5.60
C GLN A 36 -1.11 10.62 -5.64
N LYS A 37 -0.64 9.92 -6.67
CA LYS A 37 -0.96 8.52 -6.93
C LYS A 37 -0.62 7.71 -5.68
N LYS A 38 -1.66 7.30 -4.96
CA LYS A 38 -1.57 6.51 -3.74
C LYS A 38 -0.69 5.29 -3.99
N VAL A 39 0.51 5.27 -3.40
CA VAL A 39 1.46 4.17 -3.59
C VAL A 39 0.95 2.95 -2.82
N ILE A 40 0.48 1.93 -3.54
CA ILE A 40 0.06 0.66 -2.95
C ILE A 40 1.33 -0.12 -2.60
N PRO A 41 1.46 -0.65 -1.37
CA PRO A 41 2.61 -1.46 -1.00
C PRO A 41 2.65 -2.76 -1.81
N LEU A 42 3.85 -3.25 -2.11
CA LEU A 42 4.07 -4.38 -3.03
C LEU A 42 3.33 -5.66 -2.57
N TRP A 43 3.26 -5.92 -1.27
CA TRP A 43 2.57 -7.09 -0.71
C TRP A 43 1.04 -7.02 -0.78
N LYS A 44 0.46 -5.86 -1.07
CA LYS A 44 -0.99 -5.70 -1.33
C LYS A 44 -1.32 -5.59 -2.82
N ARG A 45 -0.30 -5.61 -3.68
CA ARG A 45 -0.50 -5.49 -5.11
C ARG A 45 -1.06 -6.80 -5.66
N LEU A 46 -2.13 -6.69 -6.44
CA LEU A 46 -2.77 -7.82 -7.11
C LEU A 46 -2.05 -8.16 -8.42
N ASN A 47 -2.04 -9.44 -8.77
CA ASN A 47 -1.70 -9.90 -10.11
C ASN A 47 -2.88 -9.68 -11.08
N LYS A 48 -2.74 -10.12 -12.34
CA LYS A 48 -3.81 -9.99 -13.35
C LYS A 48 -5.08 -10.79 -13.01
N ASP A 49 -4.92 -11.83 -12.20
CA ASP A 49 -5.98 -12.75 -11.79
C ASP A 49 -6.58 -12.38 -10.42
N GLY A 50 -6.22 -11.21 -9.87
CA GLY A 50 -6.77 -10.73 -8.60
C GLY A 50 -6.15 -11.35 -7.34
N TYR A 51 -5.01 -12.03 -7.44
CA TYR A 51 -4.30 -12.59 -6.28
C TYR A 51 -3.20 -11.66 -5.75
N THR A 52 -3.09 -11.52 -4.43
CA THR A 52 -1.90 -10.98 -3.76
C THR A 52 -0.82 -12.06 -3.70
N PRO A 53 0.45 -11.72 -3.41
CA PRO A 53 1.49 -12.73 -3.23
C PRO A 53 1.13 -13.79 -2.15
N LEU A 54 0.39 -13.39 -1.12
CA LEU A 54 -0.07 -14.28 -0.05
C LEU A 54 -1.17 -15.24 -0.55
N THR A 55 -2.20 -14.71 -1.21
CA THR A 55 -3.29 -15.54 -1.72
C THR A 55 -2.85 -16.42 -2.88
N LEU A 56 -1.88 -15.97 -3.69
CA LEU A 56 -1.26 -16.77 -4.74
C LEU A 56 -0.47 -17.95 -4.16
N ALA A 57 0.33 -17.73 -3.12
CA ALA A 57 1.05 -18.81 -2.45
C ALA A 57 0.09 -19.86 -1.86
N ALA A 58 -1.05 -19.42 -1.30
CA ALA A 58 -2.11 -20.28 -0.82
C ALA A 58 -2.78 -21.08 -1.97
N GLN A 59 -3.13 -20.40 -3.06
CA GLN A 59 -3.75 -21.01 -4.26
C GLN A 59 -2.85 -22.08 -4.90
N LEU A 60 -1.54 -21.84 -4.91
CA LEU A 60 -0.54 -22.78 -5.45
C LEU A 60 -0.17 -23.89 -4.45
N GLY A 61 -0.66 -23.86 -3.22
CA GLY A 61 -0.31 -24.83 -2.18
C GLY A 61 1.13 -24.73 -1.67
N GLN A 62 1.79 -23.59 -1.84
CA GLN A 62 3.17 -23.37 -1.41
C GLN A 62 3.23 -23.00 0.09
N ALA A 63 3.14 -24.01 0.96
CA ALA A 63 3.08 -23.83 2.41
C ALA A 63 4.28 -23.05 2.99
N GLU A 64 5.50 -23.33 2.53
CA GLU A 64 6.71 -22.65 3.03
C GLU A 64 6.69 -21.15 2.75
N MET A 65 6.35 -20.76 1.52
CA MET A 65 6.23 -19.35 1.12
C MET A 65 5.09 -18.65 1.86
N PHE A 66 3.95 -19.34 2.02
CA PHE A 66 2.82 -18.80 2.77
C PHE A 66 3.19 -18.54 4.25
N SER A 67 3.82 -19.51 4.91
CA SER A 67 4.29 -19.35 6.29
C SER A 67 5.30 -18.23 6.43
N PHE A 68 6.26 -18.11 5.51
CA PHE A 68 7.23 -17.02 5.51
C PHE A 68 6.55 -15.64 5.41
N LEU A 69 5.62 -15.48 4.47
CA LEU A 69 4.88 -14.23 4.29
C LEU A 69 3.99 -13.89 5.49
N LEU A 70 3.42 -14.90 6.14
CA LEU A 70 2.58 -14.70 7.32
C LEU A 70 3.41 -14.27 8.54
N GLU A 71 4.58 -14.88 8.71
CA GLU A 71 5.50 -14.61 9.82
C GLU A 71 6.14 -13.22 9.72
N GLU A 72 6.50 -12.78 8.51
CA GLU A 72 7.04 -11.44 8.26
C GLU A 72 6.04 -10.33 8.59
N ARG A 73 4.74 -10.62 8.51
CA ARG A 73 3.66 -9.63 8.68
C ARG A 73 3.11 -9.56 10.10
N LYS A 74 3.58 -10.42 11.00
CA LYS A 74 3.08 -10.48 12.37
C LYS A 74 3.56 -9.29 13.20
N ILE A 75 2.74 -8.86 14.16
CA ILE A 75 3.07 -7.78 15.09
C ILE A 75 3.04 -8.33 16.51
N THR A 76 4.16 -8.30 17.21
CA THR A 76 4.18 -8.66 18.64
C THR A 76 3.57 -7.55 19.47
N GLN A 77 2.42 -7.80 20.08
CA GLN A 77 1.73 -6.84 20.94
C GLN A 77 2.43 -6.71 22.29
N TRP A 78 2.74 -7.85 22.92
CA TRP A 78 3.49 -7.91 24.17
C TRP A 78 4.21 -9.25 24.30
N SER A 79 5.23 -9.28 25.13
CA SER A 79 5.89 -10.52 25.56
C SER A 79 6.23 -10.44 27.05
N TYR A 80 6.06 -11.55 27.75
CA TYR A 80 6.37 -11.71 29.15
C TYR A 80 6.99 -13.09 29.38
N GLY A 81 8.30 -13.11 29.63
CA GLY A 81 9.05 -14.36 29.76
C GLY A 81 8.90 -15.24 28.51
N PRO A 82 8.45 -16.51 28.64
CA PRO A 82 8.25 -17.40 27.49
C PRO A 82 6.94 -17.16 26.73
N VAL A 83 6.05 -16.29 27.23
CA VAL A 83 4.73 -16.05 26.63
C VAL A 83 4.77 -14.78 25.80
N ALA A 84 4.26 -14.84 24.57
CA ALA A 84 4.09 -13.68 23.71
C ALA A 84 2.68 -13.64 23.12
N CYS A 85 2.14 -12.42 22.99
CA CYS A 85 0.93 -12.15 22.22
C CYS A 85 1.36 -11.57 20.87
N VAL A 86 1.01 -12.28 19.80
CA VAL A 86 1.34 -11.93 18.43
C VAL A 86 0.05 -11.74 17.65
N LEU A 87 -0.03 -10.66 16.90
CA LEU A 87 -1.16 -10.28 16.07
C LEU A 87 -0.84 -10.58 14.61
N TYR A 88 -1.66 -11.41 13.99
CA TYR A 88 -1.59 -11.69 12.55
C TYR A 88 -2.62 -10.81 11.82
N PRO A 89 -2.24 -10.08 10.76
CA PRO A 89 -3.18 -9.26 10.00
C PRO A 89 -4.12 -10.15 9.17
N LEU A 90 -5.43 -9.90 9.29
CA LEU A 90 -6.48 -10.66 8.59
C LEU A 90 -6.91 -10.04 7.25
N ASP A 91 -6.27 -8.95 6.84
CA ASP A 91 -6.66 -8.13 5.67
C ASP A 91 -6.67 -8.85 4.31
N GLN A 92 -6.08 -10.04 4.23
CA GLN A 92 -6.03 -10.88 3.04
C GLN A 92 -6.44 -12.34 3.31
N VAL A 93 -6.80 -12.65 4.55
CA VAL A 93 -7.17 -14.01 4.99
C VAL A 93 -8.66 -14.10 5.24
N ASP A 94 -9.26 -13.01 5.72
CA ASP A 94 -10.69 -12.89 5.98
C ASP A 94 -11.35 -12.09 4.84
N LEU A 95 -11.40 -12.70 3.66
CA LEU A 95 -12.08 -12.13 2.50
C LEU A 95 -13.51 -12.65 2.47
N GLU A 96 -14.50 -11.76 2.40
CA GLU A 96 -15.89 -12.14 2.12
C GLU A 96 -15.94 -12.80 0.74
N PHE A 97 -16.40 -14.06 0.69
CA PHE A 97 -16.61 -14.77 -0.57
C PHE A 97 -17.70 -14.04 -1.36
N GLN A 98 -17.30 -13.27 -2.39
CA GLN A 98 -18.23 -12.79 -3.38
C GLN A 98 -18.52 -13.97 -4.31
N GLU A 99 -19.69 -14.57 -4.15
CA GLU A 99 -20.21 -15.52 -5.14
C GLU A 99 -20.23 -14.83 -6.50
N GLU A 100 -19.53 -15.41 -7.47
CA GLU A 100 -19.68 -15.03 -8.87
C GLU A 100 -21.15 -15.19 -9.22
N LYS A 101 -21.84 -14.06 -9.46
CA LYS A 101 -23.15 -14.11 -10.07
C LYS A 101 -22.92 -14.60 -11.49
N ASP A 102 -23.16 -15.87 -11.72
CA ASP A 102 -23.30 -16.43 -13.06
C ASP A 102 -24.39 -15.62 -13.77
N GLU A 103 -23.98 -14.76 -14.71
CA GLU A 103 -24.88 -14.08 -15.64
C GLU A 103 -25.39 -15.12 -16.66
N ASP A 104 -26.24 -16.04 -16.23
CA ASP A 104 -27.12 -16.80 -17.12
C ASP A 104 -28.26 -15.88 -17.58
N ASN A 105 -27.93 -14.87 -18.38
CA ASN A 105 -28.94 -14.18 -19.18
C ASN A 105 -29.21 -15.04 -20.42
N THR A 106 -30.14 -15.98 -20.26
CA THR A 106 -30.69 -16.79 -21.35
C THR A 106 -31.47 -15.88 -22.30
N ASP A 107 -31.19 -16.00 -23.60
CA ASP A 107 -31.83 -15.31 -24.74
C ASP A 107 -33.38 -15.29 -24.71
#